data_AF-A0A832F1V3-F1
#
_entry.id   AF-A0A832F1V3-F1
#
_cell.length_a   1.000
_cell.length_b   1.000
_cell.length_c   1.000
_cell.angle_alpha   90.00
_cell.angle_beta   90.00
_cell.angle_gamma   90.00
#
_symmetry.space_group_name_H-M   'P 1'
#
loop_
_entity.id
_entity.type
_entity.pdbx_description
1 polymer ?
#
loop_
_entity_poly.entity_id
_entity_poly.type
_entity_poly.pdbx_seq_one_letter_code
_entity_poly.pdbx_strand_id
1 'polypeptide(L)'
;MLAAKLAEEAAGIGLAPAFLGRALNVDASGGEKKRIETLQLAILAPRFAVLDELDSGLDVDALRAVARRVERATADGASGAAGLGVLAITHYRRLLDELHPDAVHVLVKGRIVASGGPELADDLERTGYAGYTEAEVAAPAIGPDPFGGLFS
;
A
#
# COMPACT_ATOMS: atom_id res chain seq x y z
N MET A 1 25.59 7.84 -9.89
CA MET A 1 25.11 7.54 -8.53
C MET A 1 23.59 7.30 -8.51
N LEU A 2 22.75 8.25 -8.95
CA LEU A 2 21.29 8.06 -9.01
C LEU A 2 20.83 7.01 -10.05
N ALA A 3 21.36 7.06 -11.28
CA ALA A 3 20.99 6.10 -12.32
C ALA A 3 21.32 4.64 -11.95
N ALA A 4 22.43 4.43 -11.23
CA ALA A 4 22.81 3.10 -10.72
C ALA A 4 21.81 2.61 -9.67
N LYS A 5 21.45 3.47 -8.70
CA LYS A 5 20.41 3.17 -7.70
C LYS A 5 19.07 2.87 -8.37
N LEU A 6 18.67 3.64 -9.37
CA LEU A 6 17.44 3.43 -10.13
C LEU A 6 17.40 2.06 -10.81
N ALA A 7 18.50 1.66 -11.45
CA ALA A 7 18.60 0.36 -12.10
C ALA A 7 18.60 -0.82 -11.10
N GLU A 8 19.28 -0.65 -9.96
CA GLU A 8 19.29 -1.65 -8.87
C GLU A 8 17.90 -1.86 -8.28
N GLU A 9 17.21 -0.77 -7.93
CA GLU A 9 15.86 -0.80 -7.38
C GLU A 9 14.85 -1.41 -8.37
N ALA A 10 14.95 -1.03 -9.65
CA ALA A 10 14.10 -1.59 -10.69
C ALA A 10 14.30 -3.10 -10.87
N ALA A 11 15.55 -3.58 -10.83
CA ALA A 11 15.84 -5.00 -10.89
C ALA A 11 15.27 -5.75 -9.67
N GLY A 12 15.39 -5.17 -8.47
CA GLY A 12 14.90 -5.77 -7.22
C GLY A 12 13.39 -6.01 -7.18
N ILE A 13 12.61 -5.24 -7.95
CA ILE A 13 11.15 -5.38 -8.06
C ILE A 13 10.71 -6.00 -9.39
N GLY A 14 11.64 -6.47 -10.23
CA GLY A 14 11.34 -7.10 -11.52
C GLY A 14 10.83 -6.14 -12.60
N LEU A 15 11.18 -4.85 -12.54
CA LEU A 15 10.85 -3.88 -13.59
C LEU A 15 11.93 -3.90 -14.69
N ALA A 16 11.50 -4.07 -15.95
CA ALA A 16 12.41 -4.12 -17.07
C ALA A 16 13.16 -2.77 -17.26
N PRO A 17 14.48 -2.77 -17.57
CA PRO A 17 15.26 -1.55 -17.75
C PRO A 17 14.71 -0.57 -18.80
N ALA A 18 13.95 -1.07 -19.77
CA ALA A 18 13.30 -0.26 -20.80
C ALA A 18 12.33 0.78 -20.22
N PHE A 19 11.79 0.56 -19.01
CA PHE A 19 10.90 1.53 -18.35
C PHE A 19 11.65 2.71 -17.72
N LEU A 20 12.97 2.63 -17.53
CA LEU A 20 13.75 3.67 -16.84
C LEU A 20 13.98 4.94 -17.68
N GLY A 21 13.93 4.81 -19.01
CA GLY A 21 14.10 5.93 -19.94
C GLY A 21 12.79 6.47 -20.51
N ARG A 22 11.64 5.97 -20.04
CA ARG A 22 10.32 6.28 -20.59
C ARG A 22 9.57 7.28 -19.72
N ALA A 23 8.54 7.91 -20.30
CA ALA A 23 7.57 8.67 -19.54
C ALA A 23 6.78 7.76 -18.60
N LEU A 24 6.44 8.27 -17.42
CA LEU A 24 5.72 7.52 -16.40
C LEU A 24 4.37 7.02 -16.91
N ASN A 25 4.06 5.75 -16.64
CA ASN A 25 2.77 5.10 -16.91
C ASN A 25 2.33 5.02 -18.39
N VAL A 26 3.20 5.34 -19.34
CA VAL A 26 2.92 5.16 -20.78
C VAL A 26 3.18 3.70 -21.18
N ASP A 27 2.19 3.07 -21.81
CA ASP A 27 2.24 1.68 -22.30
C ASP A 27 2.61 0.61 -21.25
N ALA A 28 2.40 0.91 -19.97
CA ALA A 28 2.62 -0.03 -18.87
C ALA A 28 1.32 -0.80 -18.54
N SER A 29 1.44 -2.10 -18.35
CA SER A 29 0.38 -2.94 -17.75
C SER A 29 0.10 -2.52 -16.30
N GLY A 30 -1.02 -2.99 -15.72
CA GLY A 30 -1.38 -2.70 -14.33
C GLY A 30 -0.26 -3.05 -13.35
N GLY A 31 0.31 -4.26 -13.46
CA GLY A 31 1.43 -4.68 -12.61
C GLY A 31 2.72 -3.89 -12.84
N GLU A 32 3.00 -3.49 -14.08
CA GLU A 32 4.16 -2.62 -14.36
C GLU A 32 3.99 -1.23 -13.74
N LYS A 33 2.77 -0.68 -13.72
CA LYS A 33 2.48 0.57 -13.01
C LYS A 33 2.75 0.45 -11.52
N LYS A 34 2.33 -0.64 -10.86
CA LYS A 34 2.61 -0.88 -9.43
C LYS A 34 4.11 -1.03 -9.13
N ARG A 35 4.87 -1.67 -10.02
CA ARG A 35 6.34 -1.69 -9.93
C ARG A 35 6.94 -0.29 -10.09
N ILE A 36 6.46 0.51 -11.03
CA ILE A 36 6.91 1.90 -11.22
C ILE A 36 6.60 2.75 -9.97
N GLU A 37 5.41 2.64 -9.39
CA GLU A 37 5.02 3.32 -8.14
C GLU A 37 5.95 2.94 -6.98
N THR A 38 6.30 1.65 -6.86
CA THR A 38 7.24 1.16 -5.84
C THR A 38 8.66 1.67 -6.07
N LEU A 39 9.09 1.74 -7.33
CA LEU A 39 10.38 2.34 -7.70
C LEU A 39 10.43 3.83 -7.30
N GLN A 40 9.34 4.57 -7.54
CA GLN A 40 9.25 5.97 -7.12
C GLN A 40 9.36 6.11 -5.60
N LEU A 41 8.66 5.27 -4.83
CA LEU A 41 8.77 5.24 -3.37
C LEU A 41 10.22 4.99 -2.92
N ALA A 42 10.91 4.03 -3.52
CA ALA A 42 12.30 3.68 -3.21
C ALA A 42 13.30 4.82 -3.48
N ILE A 43 13.07 5.58 -4.55
CA ILE A 43 13.93 6.70 -4.94
C ILE A 43 13.63 7.98 -4.15
N LEU A 44 12.35 8.31 -3.97
CA LEU A 44 11.91 9.51 -3.26
C LEU A 44 12.09 9.41 -1.76
N ALA A 45 12.07 8.20 -1.19
CA ALA A 45 12.19 7.92 0.23
C ALA A 45 11.29 8.86 1.09
N PRO A 46 9.96 8.86 0.87
CA PRO A 46 9.06 9.71 1.62
C PRO A 46 9.00 9.29 3.09
N ARG A 47 8.50 10.18 3.95
CA ARG A 47 8.24 9.85 5.37
C ARG A 47 6.97 9.03 5.56
N PHE A 48 5.99 9.21 4.67
CA PHE A 48 4.72 8.51 4.69
C PHE A 48 4.29 8.12 3.27
N ALA A 49 3.64 6.96 3.14
CA ALA A 49 3.04 6.50 1.89
C ALA A 49 1.64 5.92 2.14
N VAL A 50 0.70 6.24 1.25
CA VAL A 50 -0.61 5.60 1.18
C VAL A 50 -0.61 4.72 -0.07
N LEU A 51 -0.76 3.41 0.12
CA LEU A 51 -0.64 2.42 -0.94
C LEU A 51 -2.00 1.79 -1.18
N ASP A 52 -2.68 2.22 -2.24
CA ASP A 52 -4.01 1.74 -2.58
C ASP A 52 -3.94 0.60 -3.60
N GLU A 53 -4.50 -0.55 -3.21
CA GLU A 53 -4.56 -1.79 -4.01
C GLU A 53 -3.21 -2.14 -4.66
N LEU A 54 -2.14 -2.19 -3.86
CA LEU A 54 -0.78 -2.49 -4.33
C LEU A 54 -0.66 -3.88 -4.97
N ASP A 55 -1.58 -4.77 -4.62
CA ASP A 55 -1.76 -6.14 -5.11
C ASP A 55 -2.46 -6.25 -6.47
N SER A 56 -3.07 -5.17 -6.96
CA SER A 56 -3.81 -5.19 -8.23
C SER A 56 -2.88 -5.39 -9.44
N GLY A 57 -3.15 -6.44 -10.23
CA GLY A 57 -2.44 -6.70 -11.49
C GLY A 57 -1.01 -7.24 -11.34
N LEU A 58 -0.58 -7.61 -10.12
CA LEU A 58 0.68 -8.32 -9.87
C LEU A 58 0.42 -9.82 -9.74
N ASP A 59 1.30 -10.64 -10.31
CA ASP A 59 1.38 -12.05 -9.96
C ASP A 59 1.96 -12.22 -8.53
N VAL A 60 1.93 -13.45 -8.01
CA VAL A 60 2.35 -13.76 -6.64
C VAL A 60 3.81 -13.36 -6.39
N ASP A 61 4.71 -13.60 -7.33
CA ASP A 61 6.13 -13.33 -7.14
C ASP A 61 6.42 -11.83 -7.22
N ALA A 62 5.75 -11.11 -8.12
CA ALA A 62 5.85 -9.67 -8.25
C ALA A 62 5.25 -8.94 -7.03
N LEU A 63 4.12 -9.41 -6.50
CA LEU A 63 3.54 -8.90 -5.25
C LEU A 63 4.54 -9.03 -4.10
N ARG A 64 5.16 -10.22 -3.95
CA ARG A 64 6.18 -10.45 -2.91
C ARG A 64 7.37 -9.51 -3.06
N ALA A 65 7.88 -9.33 -4.28
CA ALA A 65 9.03 -8.46 -4.52
C ALA A 65 8.72 -7.00 -4.15
N VAL A 66 7.55 -6.51 -4.56
CA VAL A 66 7.07 -5.16 -4.25
C VAL A 66 6.82 -4.98 -2.75
N ALA A 67 6.09 -5.90 -2.11
CA ALA A 67 5.75 -5.84 -0.69
C ALA A 67 7.00 -5.87 0.20
N ARG A 68 7.92 -6.81 -0.05
CA ARG A 68 9.20 -6.87 0.69
C ARG A 68 10.03 -5.61 0.50
N ARG A 69 9.96 -4.96 -0.67
CA ARG A 69 10.67 -3.69 -0.88
C ARG A 69 10.06 -2.57 -0.05
N VAL A 70 8.75 -2.50 0.05
CA VAL A 70 8.05 -1.53 0.93
C VAL A 70 8.37 -1.81 2.39
N GLU A 71 8.29 -3.07 2.84
CA GLU A 71 8.66 -3.50 4.19
C GLU A 71 10.09 -3.07 4.56
N ARG A 72 11.05 -3.24 3.65
CA ARG A 72 12.42 -2.74 3.90
C ARG A 72 12.46 -1.22 4.07
N ALA A 73 11.62 -0.47 3.35
CA ALA A 73 11.57 0.98 3.52
C ALA A 73 11.01 1.40 4.89
N THR A 74 10.17 0.58 5.52
CA THR A 74 9.65 0.86 6.89
C THR A 74 10.72 0.62 7.95
N ALA A 75 11.65 -0.30 7.71
CA ALA A 75 12.80 -0.56 8.59
C ALA A 75 13.98 0.40 8.34
N ASP A 76 14.26 0.71 7.07
CA ASP A 76 15.42 1.48 6.64
C ASP A 76 15.11 2.99 6.68
N GLY A 77 15.39 3.60 7.83
CA GLY A 77 15.41 5.05 7.95
C GLY A 77 16.55 5.68 7.15
N ALA A 78 16.24 6.58 6.21
CA ALA A 78 17.29 7.30 5.49
C ALA A 78 18.13 8.15 6.45
N SER A 79 19.45 7.92 6.50
CA SER A 79 20.43 8.77 7.19
C SER A 79 20.04 9.20 8.61
N GLY A 80 19.58 8.26 9.44
CA GLY A 80 19.22 8.52 10.85
C GLY A 80 17.80 9.04 11.08
N ALA A 81 16.96 9.12 10.04
CA ALA A 81 15.52 9.36 10.19
C ALA A 81 14.78 8.07 10.60
N ALA A 82 13.55 8.20 11.08
CA ALA A 82 12.65 7.05 11.21
C ALA A 82 12.35 6.46 9.82
N GLY A 83 12.09 5.15 9.76
CA GLY A 83 11.67 4.48 8.52
C GLY A 83 10.31 4.98 8.02
N LEU A 84 9.95 4.54 6.81
CA LEU A 84 8.70 4.91 6.14
C LEU A 84 7.47 4.51 6.97
N GLY A 85 6.56 5.45 7.22
CA GLY A 85 5.20 5.13 7.68
C GLY A 85 4.31 4.73 6.51
N VAL A 86 3.58 3.60 6.62
CA VAL A 86 2.75 3.08 5.52
C VAL A 86 1.31 2.92 5.97
N LEU A 87 0.38 3.42 5.16
CA LEU A 87 -1.03 3.04 5.17
C LEU A 87 -1.31 2.23 3.91
N ALA A 88 -1.43 0.91 4.04
CA ALA A 88 -1.79 0.03 2.94
C ALA A 88 -3.30 -0.22 2.94
N ILE A 89 -3.94 -0.01 1.80
CA ILE A 89 -5.35 -0.31 1.55
C ILE A 89 -5.38 -1.51 0.62
N THR A 90 -5.98 -2.61 1.07
CA THR A 90 -6.01 -3.89 0.34
C THR A 90 -7.25 -4.68 0.71
N HIS A 91 -7.71 -5.51 -0.22
CA HIS A 91 -8.72 -6.54 -0.01
C HIS A 91 -8.13 -7.96 0.08
N TYR A 92 -6.82 -8.14 -0.06
CA TYR A 92 -6.16 -9.45 -0.05
C TYR A 92 -5.17 -9.61 1.12
N ARG A 93 -5.34 -10.69 1.89
CA ARG A 93 -4.42 -11.08 2.98
C ARG A 93 -2.98 -11.26 2.51
N ARG A 94 -2.77 -11.74 1.28
CA ARG A 94 -1.44 -12.08 0.74
C ARG A 94 -0.45 -10.93 0.76
N LEU A 95 -0.90 -9.68 0.66
CA LEU A 95 -0.03 -8.52 0.81
C LEU A 95 0.53 -8.44 2.23
N LEU A 96 -0.32 -8.73 3.22
CA LEU A 96 -0.01 -8.64 4.65
C LEU A 96 0.89 -9.78 5.16
N ASP A 97 1.07 -10.84 4.38
CA ASP A 97 2.06 -11.90 4.64
C ASP A 97 3.50 -11.43 4.42
N GLU A 98 3.66 -10.36 3.62
CA GLU A 98 4.96 -9.84 3.18
C GLU A 98 5.20 -8.40 3.67
N LEU A 99 4.13 -7.64 3.86
CA LEU A 99 4.11 -6.31 4.46
C LEU A 99 3.43 -6.41 5.82
N HIS A 100 4.21 -6.49 6.89
CA HIS A 100 3.67 -6.82 8.21
C HIS A 100 3.04 -5.59 8.86
N PRO A 101 1.72 -5.57 9.09
CA PRO A 101 1.07 -4.40 9.66
C PRO A 101 1.31 -4.32 11.17
N ASP A 102 1.61 -3.13 11.69
CA ASP A 102 1.58 -2.88 13.14
C ASP A 102 0.13 -2.86 13.69
N ALA A 103 -0.81 -2.41 12.84
CA ALA A 103 -2.22 -2.32 13.15
C ALA A 103 -3.06 -2.57 11.89
N VAL A 104 -4.22 -3.19 12.08
CA VAL A 104 -5.21 -3.47 11.03
C VAL A 104 -6.50 -2.75 11.38
N HIS A 105 -7.11 -2.10 10.38
CA HIS A 105 -8.39 -1.40 10.50
C HIS A 105 -9.38 -1.93 9.45
N VAL A 106 -10.58 -2.31 9.88
CA VAL A 106 -11.64 -2.78 8.97
C VAL A 106 -12.57 -1.62 8.64
N LEU A 107 -12.63 -1.24 7.36
CA LEU A 107 -13.48 -0.14 6.86
C LEU A 107 -14.77 -0.71 6.24
N VAL A 108 -15.93 -0.32 6.77
CA VAL A 108 -17.25 -0.69 6.24
C VAL A 108 -18.12 0.55 6.16
N LYS A 109 -18.78 0.78 5.01
CA LYS A 109 -19.67 1.94 4.78
C LYS A 109 -19.05 3.28 5.19
N GLY A 110 -17.75 3.46 4.91
CA GLY A 110 -17.01 4.69 5.22
C GLY A 110 -16.64 4.87 6.70
N ARG A 111 -16.75 3.83 7.53
CA ARG A 111 -16.35 3.87 8.95
C ARG A 111 -15.44 2.72 9.33
N ILE A 112 -14.49 2.99 10.21
CA ILE A 112 -13.69 1.95 10.83
C ILE A 112 -14.58 1.26 11.87
N VAL A 113 -14.91 0.00 11.62
CA VAL A 113 -15.81 -0.80 12.47
C VAL A 113 -15.05 -1.74 13.41
N ALA A 114 -13.78 -2.03 13.11
CA ALA A 114 -12.89 -2.81 13.96
C ALA A 114 -11.44 -2.33 13.80
N SER A 115 -10.64 -2.48 14.84
CA SER A 115 -9.20 -2.19 14.86
C SER A 115 -8.50 -3.15 15.80
N GLY A 116 -7.32 -3.63 15.41
CA GLY A 116 -6.58 -4.64 16.16
C GLY A 116 -5.17 -4.83 15.60
N GLY A 117 -4.47 -5.86 16.07
CA GLY A 117 -3.17 -6.25 15.52
C GLY A 117 -3.30 -7.08 14.24
N PRO A 118 -2.19 -7.68 13.77
CA PRO A 118 -2.16 -8.55 12.59
C PRO A 118 -3.19 -9.68 12.60
N GLU A 119 -3.57 -10.19 13.78
CA GLU A 119 -4.54 -11.26 13.97
C GLU A 119 -5.94 -10.90 13.42
N LEU A 120 -6.27 -9.60 13.37
CA LEU A 120 -7.56 -9.15 12.84
C LEU A 120 -7.69 -9.47 11.34
N ALA A 121 -6.58 -9.47 10.60
CA ALA A 121 -6.60 -9.81 9.19
C ALA A 121 -6.87 -11.30 8.96
N ASP A 122 -6.35 -12.18 9.84
CA ASP A 122 -6.63 -13.62 9.80
C ASP A 122 -8.09 -13.92 10.14
N ASP A 123 -8.62 -13.22 11.14
CA ASP A 123 -10.04 -13.33 11.48
C ASP A 123 -10.94 -12.87 10.33
N LEU A 124 -10.61 -11.75 9.67
CA LEU A 124 -11.36 -11.23 8.53
C LEU A 124 -11.37 -12.20 7.35
N GLU A 125 -10.26 -12.87 7.05
CA GLU A 125 -10.19 -13.88 6.00
C GLU A 125 -11.08 -15.10 6.33
N ARG A 126 -11.09 -15.53 7.59
CA ARG A 126 -11.87 -16.67 8.06
C ARG A 126 -13.37 -16.39 8.11
N THR A 127 -13.79 -15.24 8.65
CA THR A 127 -15.21 -14.91 8.85
C THR A 127 -15.83 -14.21 7.65
N GLY A 128 -15.00 -13.67 6.76
CA GLY A 128 -15.41 -12.70 5.76
C GLY A 128 -15.89 -11.39 6.38
N TYR A 129 -16.24 -10.43 5.51
CA TYR A 129 -16.73 -9.12 5.92
C TYR A 129 -18.13 -9.16 6.57
N ALA A 130 -18.89 -10.24 6.37
CA ALA A 130 -20.25 -10.37 6.90
C ALA A 130 -20.31 -10.16 8.43
N GLY A 131 -19.33 -10.70 9.17
CA GLY A 131 -19.23 -10.52 10.63
C GLY A 131 -19.02 -9.07 11.08
N TYR A 132 -18.64 -8.18 10.16
CA TYR A 132 -18.38 -6.75 10.43
C TYR A 132 -19.47 -5.83 9.84
N THR A 133 -20.49 -6.39 9.20
CA THR A 133 -21.59 -5.62 8.60
C THR A 133 -22.75 -5.34 9.56
N GLU A 134 -22.82 -6.04 10.69
CA GLU A 134 -23.95 -5.98 11.65
C GLU A 134 -23.82 -4.94 12.77
N ALA A 135 -22.69 -4.22 12.85
CA ALA A 135 -22.63 -3.07 13.73
C ALA A 135 -23.27 -1.87 13.01
N GLU A 136 -24.49 -1.50 13.41
CA GLU A 136 -24.94 -0.11 13.35
C GLU A 136 -23.98 0.72 14.23
N VAL A 137 -22.77 0.95 13.73
CA VAL A 137 -21.85 1.91 14.33
C VAL A 137 -22.53 3.25 14.14
N ALA A 138 -23.13 3.77 15.22
CA ALA A 138 -23.74 5.09 15.23
C ALA A 138 -22.79 6.07 14.55
N ALA A 139 -23.34 6.89 13.66
CA ALA A 139 -22.54 7.85 12.94
C ALA A 139 -21.78 8.73 13.93
N PRO A 140 -20.44 8.80 13.88
CA PRO A 140 -19.82 9.97 14.45
C PRO A 140 -20.44 11.16 13.72
N ALA A 141 -20.86 12.17 14.47
CA ALA A 141 -21.30 13.43 13.89
C ALA A 141 -20.12 13.98 13.09
N ILE A 142 -20.10 13.73 11.78
CA ILE A 142 -19.20 14.42 10.88
C ILE A 142 -19.64 15.87 10.98
N GLY A 143 -18.76 16.72 11.50
CA GLY A 143 -18.98 18.17 11.48
C GLY A 143 -19.28 18.64 10.05
N PRO A 144 -19.73 19.88 9.86
CA PRO A 144 -20.03 20.39 8.51
C PRO A 144 -18.86 20.08 7.57
N ASP A 145 -19.18 19.55 6.38
CA ASP A 145 -18.21 19.17 5.36
C ASP A 145 -17.18 20.31 5.19
N PRO A 146 -15.90 20.10 5.56
CA PRO A 146 -14.89 21.15 5.45
C PRO A 146 -14.59 21.50 3.99
N PHE A 147 -15.05 20.69 3.04
CA PHE A 147 -14.91 20.89 1.60
C PHE A 147 -16.21 21.35 0.93
N GLY A 148 -17.22 21.73 1.73
CA GLY A 148 -18.55 22.19 1.33
C GLY A 148 -18.80 22.34 -0.17
N GLY A 149 -19.40 21.32 -0.77
CA GLY A 149 -19.99 21.40 -2.12
C GLY A 149 -18.99 21.52 -3.29
N LEU A 150 -17.68 21.32 -3.10
CA LEU A 150 -16.73 21.40 -4.21
C LEU A 150 -16.89 20.31 -5.28
N PHE A 151 -17.62 19.23 -4.97
CA PHE A 151 -17.80 18.07 -5.84
C PHE A 151 -19.27 17.77 -6.18
N SER A 152 -20.18 18.71 -5.93
CA SER A 152 -21.59 18.64 -6.36
C SER A 152 -21.83 19.41 -7.64
#